data_AF-A0A5T1Q5R4-F1
#
_entry.id   AF-A0A5T1Q5R4-F1
#
_cell.length_a   1.000
_cell.length_b   1.000
_cell.length_c   1.000
_cell.angle_alpha   90.00
_cell.angle_beta   90.00
_cell.angle_gamma   90.00
#
_symmetry.space_group_name_H-M   'P 1'
#
loop_
_entity.id
_entity.type
_entity.pdbx_description
1 polymer ?
#
loop_
_entity_poly.entity_id
_entity_poly.type
_entity_poly.pdbx_seq_one_letter_code
_entity_poly.pdbx_strand_id
1 'polypeptide(L)'
;FFNNENYFIRTLLNKDHLILQSQKNKNIIYVSYHSKEDPLTPANFKELTMQILKILGYDVSLNLIDENKIDGKFIKNLDHGCGIPDKALFRKELPLMLEKLQGRKSFMQENSISYPCGNKVFTFKDVENQLKLIIN
;
A
#
# COMPACT_ATOMS: atom_id res chain seq x y z
N PHE A 1 -2.76 -4.47 26.43
CA PHE A 1 -3.53 -4.20 25.20
C PHE A 1 -3.36 -2.74 24.82
N PHE A 2 -3.25 -2.43 23.52
CA PHE A 2 -3.31 -1.03 23.08
C PHE A 2 -4.72 -0.46 23.30
N ASN A 3 -4.84 0.84 23.60
CA ASN A 3 -6.14 1.50 23.64
C ASN A 3 -6.81 1.46 22.25
N ASN A 4 -8.14 1.50 22.20
CA ASN A 4 -8.91 1.31 20.96
C ASN A 4 -8.48 2.27 19.83
N GLU A 5 -8.17 3.52 20.15
CA GLU A 5 -7.77 4.51 19.14
C GLU A 5 -6.43 4.14 18.49
N ASN A 6 -5.50 3.59 19.29
CA ASN A 6 -4.21 3.09 18.80
C ASN A 6 -4.36 1.83 17.95
N TYR A 7 -5.40 1.02 18.19
CA TYR A 7 -5.73 -0.12 17.34
C TYR A 7 -6.33 0.34 16.01
N PHE A 8 -7.27 1.29 16.03
CA PHE A 8 -7.90 1.81 14.82
C PHE A 8 -6.91 2.43 13.85
N ILE A 9 -5.98 3.26 14.33
CA ILE A 9 -4.97 3.89 13.45
C ILE A 9 -4.04 2.87 12.78
N ARG A 10 -3.87 1.68 13.37
CA ARG A 10 -3.04 0.58 12.84
C ARG A 10 -3.82 -0.38 11.94
N THR A 11 -5.14 -0.25 11.87
CA THR A 11 -6.00 -1.18 11.12
C THR A 11 -5.98 -0.83 9.63
N LEU A 12 -5.27 -1.64 8.83
CA LEU A 12 -5.12 -1.42 7.38
C LEU A 12 -6.45 -1.38 6.61
N LEU A 13 -7.42 -2.23 6.99
CA LEU A 13 -8.74 -2.32 6.37
C LEU A 13 -9.81 -1.47 7.08
N ASN A 14 -9.40 -0.41 7.77
CA ASN A 14 -10.35 0.54 8.32
C ASN A 14 -11.04 1.30 7.17
N LYS A 15 -12.35 1.08 7.01
CA LYS A 15 -13.17 1.64 5.93
C LYS A 15 -13.07 3.17 5.86
N ASP A 16 -13.19 3.84 6.99
CA ASP A 16 -13.22 5.31 7.03
C ASP A 16 -11.85 5.87 6.65
N HIS A 17 -10.77 5.24 7.11
CA HIS A 17 -9.41 5.62 6.74
C HIS A 17 -9.16 5.45 5.24
N LEU A 18 -9.63 4.35 4.65
CA LEU A 18 -9.46 4.08 3.23
C LEU A 18 -10.26 5.05 2.35
N ILE A 19 -11.48 5.40 2.77
CA ILE A 19 -12.29 6.42 2.09
C ILE A 19 -11.59 7.78 2.15
N LEU A 20 -11.12 8.20 3.33
CA LEU A 20 -10.41 9.47 3.53
C LEU A 20 -9.16 9.56 2.64
N GLN A 21 -8.34 8.50 2.60
CA GLN A 21 -7.18 8.43 1.71
C GLN A 21 -7.58 8.61 0.24
N SER A 22 -8.62 7.90 -0.20
CA SER A 22 -9.08 7.98 -1.59
C SER A 22 -9.62 9.35 -1.98
N GLN A 23 -10.24 10.08 -1.05
CA GLN A 23 -10.69 11.44 -1.30
C GLN A 23 -9.53 12.43 -1.37
N LYS A 24 -8.45 12.15 -0.64
CA LYS A 24 -7.26 13.01 -0.58
C LYS A 24 -6.42 12.95 -1.85
N ASN A 25 -6.14 11.75 -2.36
CA ASN A 25 -5.38 11.56 -3.59
C ASN A 25 -5.67 10.19 -4.20
N LYS A 26 -6.20 10.16 -5.42
CA LYS A 26 -6.39 8.90 -6.19
C LYS A 26 -5.27 8.63 -7.19
N ASN A 27 -4.35 9.57 -7.37
CA ASN A 27 -3.22 9.43 -8.28
C ASN A 27 -2.10 8.58 -7.66
N ILE A 28 -2.44 7.34 -7.29
CA ILE A 28 -1.54 6.36 -6.69
C ILE A 28 -1.65 5.06 -7.49
N ILE A 29 -0.51 4.42 -7.72
CA ILE A 29 -0.40 3.12 -8.39
C ILE A 29 0.09 2.11 -7.37
N TYR A 30 -0.66 1.01 -7.21
CA TYR A 30 -0.27 -0.13 -6.39
C TYR A 30 0.12 -1.28 -7.29
N VAL A 31 1.37 -1.73 -7.21
CA VAL A 31 1.80 -3.01 -7.78
C VAL A 31 2.26 -3.88 -6.62
N SER A 32 1.70 -5.09 -6.52
CA SER A 32 2.06 -6.03 -5.48
C SER A 32 2.39 -7.39 -6.04
N TYR A 33 3.34 -8.05 -5.40
CA TYR A 33 3.63 -9.47 -5.55
C TYR A 33 3.29 -10.15 -4.23
N HIS A 34 2.65 -11.32 -4.28
CA HIS A 34 2.30 -12.07 -3.08
C HIS A 34 2.25 -13.56 -3.39
N SER A 35 2.82 -14.39 -2.51
CA SER A 35 2.75 -15.83 -2.66
C SER A 35 1.36 -16.35 -2.31
N LYS A 36 0.81 -17.28 -3.10
CA LYS A 36 -0.42 -17.99 -2.72
C LYS A 36 -0.24 -18.84 -1.46
N GLU A 37 0.99 -19.31 -1.24
CA GLU A 37 1.37 -20.19 -0.15
C GLU A 37 2.19 -19.44 0.93
N ASP A 38 2.04 -18.11 1.03
CA ASP A 38 2.76 -17.30 2.02
C ASP A 38 2.44 -17.81 3.45
N PRO A 39 3.44 -18.32 4.20
CA PRO A 39 3.20 -18.95 5.48
C PRO A 39 2.92 -17.93 6.61
N LEU A 40 3.22 -16.64 6.39
CA LEU A 40 3.06 -15.58 7.38
C LEU A 40 1.78 -14.79 7.17
N THR A 41 1.39 -14.56 5.91
CA THR A 41 0.23 -13.74 5.57
C THR A 41 -0.61 -14.39 4.47
N PRO A 42 -1.78 -14.97 4.80
CA PRO A 42 -2.66 -15.60 3.83
C PRO A 42 -2.99 -14.71 2.63
N ALA A 43 -2.95 -15.29 1.43
CA ALA A 43 -3.14 -14.57 0.18
C ALA A 43 -4.51 -13.87 0.08
N ASN A 44 -5.56 -14.48 0.63
CA ASN A 44 -6.92 -13.94 0.62
C ASN A 44 -7.01 -12.54 1.27
N PHE A 45 -6.24 -12.26 2.33
CA PHE A 45 -6.20 -10.93 2.95
C PHE A 45 -5.58 -9.90 1.99
N LYS A 46 -4.53 -10.29 1.28
CA LYS A 46 -3.89 -9.43 0.28
C LYS A 46 -4.83 -9.18 -0.90
N GLU A 47 -5.49 -10.22 -1.40
CA GLU A 47 -6.49 -10.12 -2.46
C GLU A 47 -7.61 -9.17 -2.09
N LEU A 48 -8.22 -9.34 -0.91
CA LEU A 48 -9.28 -8.46 -0.42
C LEU A 48 -8.80 -7.01 -0.32
N THR A 49 -7.60 -6.78 0.21
CA THR A 49 -7.01 -5.43 0.30
C THR A 49 -6.88 -4.79 -1.07
N MET A 50 -6.33 -5.52 -2.05
CA MET A 50 -6.13 -5.02 -3.42
C MET A 50 -7.47 -4.78 -4.14
N GLN A 51 -8.47 -5.63 -3.90
CA GLN A 51 -9.83 -5.44 -4.43
C GLN A 51 -10.47 -4.16 -3.87
N ILE A 52 -10.36 -3.91 -2.57
CA ILE A 52 -10.89 -2.68 -1.95
C ILE A 52 -10.22 -1.44 -2.53
N LEU A 53 -8.88 -1.44 -2.68
CA LEU A 53 -8.16 -0.33 -3.31
C LEU A 53 -8.64 -0.11 -4.76
N LYS A 54 -8.85 -1.18 -5.52
CA LYS A 54 -9.39 -1.08 -6.88
C LYS A 54 -10.80 -0.47 -6.89
N ILE A 55 -11.69 -0.88 -5.97
CA ILE A 55 -13.04 -0.31 -5.81
C ILE A 55 -12.99 1.18 -5.47
N LEU A 56 -12.00 1.63 -4.69
CA LEU A 56 -11.80 3.04 -4.34
C LEU A 56 -11.28 3.91 -5.52
N GLY A 57 -10.95 3.28 -6.64
CA GLY A 57 -10.55 3.92 -7.89
C GLY A 57 -9.04 4.06 -8.07
N TYR A 58 -8.23 3.30 -7.34
CA TYR A 58 -6.78 3.25 -7.55
C TYR A 58 -6.41 2.35 -8.73
N ASP A 59 -5.26 2.62 -9.35
CA ASP A 59 -4.63 1.70 -10.32
C ASP A 59 -3.92 0.59 -9.52
N VAL A 60 -4.46 -0.63 -9.56
CA VAL A 60 -3.99 -1.77 -8.76
C VAL A 60 -3.66 -2.96 -9.64
N SER A 61 -2.46 -3.50 -9.46
CA SER A 61 -2.00 -4.75 -10.07
C SER A 61 -1.51 -5.71 -8.98
N LEU A 62 -2.19 -6.84 -8.82
CA LEU A 62 -1.79 -7.91 -7.89
C LEU A 62 -1.27 -9.11 -8.67
N ASN A 63 -0.01 -9.45 -8.45
CA ASN A 63 0.65 -10.63 -8.97
C ASN A 63 0.66 -11.72 -7.89
N LEU A 64 -0.36 -12.58 -7.92
CA LEU A 64 -0.37 -13.80 -7.10
C LEU A 64 0.57 -14.84 -7.70
N ILE A 65 1.49 -15.34 -6.89
CA ILE A 65 2.54 -16.27 -7.30
C ILE A 65 2.18 -17.68 -6.85
N ASP A 66 2.13 -18.60 -7.81
CA ASP A 66 2.07 -20.04 -7.62
C ASP A 66 3.35 -20.69 -8.16
N GLU A 67 3.49 -22.00 -7.95
CA GLU A 67 4.68 -22.77 -8.30
C GLU A 67 5.11 -22.58 -9.77
N ASN A 68 4.14 -22.46 -10.67
CA ASN A 68 4.39 -22.29 -12.11
C ASN A 68 5.06 -20.95 -12.47
N LYS A 69 5.05 -19.97 -11.57
CA LYS A 69 5.65 -18.65 -11.77
C LYS A 69 7.05 -18.51 -11.18
N ILE A 70 7.59 -19.58 -10.57
CA ILE A 70 8.96 -19.61 -10.07
C ILE A 70 9.91 -19.73 -11.25
N ASP A 71 10.82 -18.77 -11.38
CA ASP A 71 11.84 -18.75 -12.44
C ASP A 71 13.27 -18.90 -11.91
N GLY A 72 13.42 -19.00 -10.58
CA GLY A 72 14.72 -19.11 -9.89
C GLY A 72 15.59 -17.86 -9.96
N LYS A 73 15.10 -16.78 -10.59
CA LYS A 73 15.85 -15.53 -10.83
C LYS A 73 15.14 -14.34 -10.19
N PHE A 74 13.98 -13.98 -10.74
CA PHE A 74 13.14 -12.90 -10.22
C PHE A 74 12.26 -13.43 -9.09
N ILE A 75 11.53 -14.51 -9.32
CA ILE A 75 10.72 -15.23 -8.32
C ILE A 75 11.45 -16.52 -7.98
N LYS A 76 11.90 -16.66 -6.73
CA LYS A 76 12.77 -17.76 -6.33
C LYS A 76 12.04 -18.86 -5.58
N ASN A 77 10.99 -18.53 -4.86
CA ASN A 77 10.23 -19.45 -4.02
C ASN A 77 8.83 -18.89 -3.74
N LEU A 78 8.06 -19.63 -2.95
CA LEU A 78 6.73 -19.25 -2.45
C LEU A 78 6.75 -18.79 -0.99
N ASP A 79 7.92 -18.57 -0.41
CA ASP A 79 8.02 -18.00 0.92
C ASP A 79 7.53 -16.54 0.93
N HIS A 80 7.45 -15.95 2.11
CA HIS A 80 7.14 -14.53 2.26
C HIS A 80 8.11 -13.67 1.42
N GLY A 81 7.55 -12.79 0.57
CA GLY A 81 8.32 -11.97 -0.37
C GLY A 81 8.81 -12.68 -1.64
N CYS A 82 8.51 -13.98 -1.80
CA CYS A 82 8.79 -14.80 -2.99
C CYS A 82 10.26 -14.84 -3.43
N GLY A 83 11.18 -14.49 -2.52
CA GLY A 83 12.60 -14.32 -2.79
C GLY A 83 12.94 -13.22 -3.81
N ILE A 84 12.00 -12.31 -4.07
CA ILE A 84 12.16 -11.19 -5.02
C ILE A 84 13.06 -10.13 -4.37
N PRO A 85 14.24 -9.82 -4.93
CA PRO A 85 15.07 -8.73 -4.43
C PRO A 85 14.43 -7.37 -4.75
N ASP A 86 14.42 -6.43 -3.81
CA ASP A 86 13.89 -5.07 -4.03
C ASP A 86 14.48 -4.41 -5.28
N LYS A 87 15.80 -4.52 -5.47
CA LYS A 87 16.49 -3.97 -6.65
C LYS A 87 15.95 -4.55 -7.96
N ALA A 88 15.59 -5.83 -7.98
CA ALA A 88 15.01 -6.47 -9.16
C ALA A 88 13.57 -6.03 -9.37
N LEU A 89 12.79 -5.92 -8.28
CA LEU A 89 11.43 -5.41 -8.31
C LEU A 89 11.38 -3.97 -8.86
N PHE A 90 12.22 -3.07 -8.34
CA PHE A 90 12.32 -1.69 -8.82
C PHE A 90 12.75 -1.63 -10.28
N ARG A 91 13.76 -2.40 -10.70
CA ARG A 91 14.18 -2.43 -12.12
C ARG A 91 13.05 -2.84 -13.06
N LYS A 92 12.17 -3.72 -12.61
CA LYS A 92 11.03 -4.20 -13.39
C LYS A 92 9.86 -3.21 -13.39
N GLU A 93 9.43 -2.79 -12.20
CA GLU A 93 8.16 -2.07 -12.04
C GLU A 93 8.30 -0.55 -12.15
N LEU A 94 9.44 0.03 -11.75
CA LEU A 94 9.61 1.49 -11.75
C LEU A 94 9.44 2.11 -13.14
N PRO A 95 10.05 1.59 -14.23
CA PRO A 95 9.85 2.17 -15.57
C PRO A 95 8.37 2.15 -15.98
N LEU A 96 7.67 1.03 -15.76
CA LEU A 96 6.25 0.86 -16.08
C LEU A 96 5.36 1.81 -15.27
N MET A 97 5.68 2.00 -13.99
CA MET A 97 5.00 2.98 -13.14
C MET A 97 5.23 4.40 -13.64
N LEU A 98 6.46 4.76 -14.01
CA LEU A 98 6.77 6.09 -14.53
C LEU A 98 6.02 6.37 -15.83
N GLU A 99 5.95 5.40 -16.75
CA GLU A 99 5.14 5.50 -17.98
C GLU A 99 3.67 5.77 -17.67
N LYS A 100 3.07 5.04 -16.72
CA LYS A 100 1.68 5.25 -16.29
C LYS A 100 1.46 6.63 -15.64
N LEU A 101 2.49 7.20 -15.02
CA LEU A 101 2.45 8.52 -14.39
C LEU A 101 2.70 9.65 -15.39
N GLN A 102 3.20 9.37 -16.59
CA GLN A 102 3.40 10.40 -17.61
C GLN A 102 2.09 11.15 -17.91
N GLY A 103 2.17 12.47 -18.00
CA GLY A 103 1.02 13.34 -18.24
C GLY A 103 0.09 13.55 -17.04
N ARG A 104 0.28 12.83 -15.93
CA ARG A 104 -0.48 13.08 -14.70
C ARG A 104 0.05 14.36 -14.04
N LYS A 105 -0.86 15.29 -13.74
CA LYS A 105 -0.52 16.48 -12.94
C LYS A 105 -0.49 16.07 -11.46
N SER A 106 0.69 16.01 -10.85
CA SER A 106 0.83 15.98 -9.40
C SER A 106 1.66 17.19 -8.97
N PHE A 107 1.23 17.85 -7.91
CA PHE A 107 1.99 18.92 -7.28
C PHE A 107 2.58 18.34 -6.00
N MET A 108 3.90 18.23 -5.95
CA MET A 108 4.58 17.96 -4.68
C MET A 108 4.51 19.23 -3.84
N GLN A 109 3.72 19.16 -2.77
CA GLN A 109 3.53 20.25 -1.82
C GLN A 109 3.35 19.64 -0.44
N GLU A 110 3.66 20.42 0.61
CA GLU A 110 3.36 20.00 1.97
C GLU A 110 1.86 19.66 2.09
N ASN A 111 1.58 18.49 2.65
CA ASN A 111 0.23 18.00 2.77
C ASN A 111 -0.09 17.54 4.19
N SER A 112 -1.37 17.37 4.48
CA SER A 112 -1.81 16.77 5.74
C SER A 112 -3.02 15.88 5.53
N ILE A 113 -3.11 14.83 6.35
CA ILE A 113 -4.26 13.94 6.45
C ILE A 113 -4.52 13.60 7.92
N SER A 114 -5.80 13.61 8.29
CA SER A 114 -6.24 13.36 9.66
C SER A 114 -7.17 12.15 9.70
N TYR A 115 -6.97 11.31 10.71
CA TYR A 115 -7.74 10.10 10.95
C TYR A 115 -8.40 10.18 12.32
N PRO A 116 -9.71 10.46 12.37
CA PRO A 116 -10.49 10.35 13.60
C PRO A 116 -10.53 8.88 14.06
N CYS A 117 -10.17 8.64 15.31
CA CYS A 117 -10.11 7.33 15.93
C CYS A 117 -10.69 7.47 17.34
N GLY A 118 -11.98 7.18 17.52
CA GLY A 118 -12.65 7.37 18.81
C GLY A 118 -12.60 8.83 19.27
N ASN A 119 -12.01 9.07 20.44
CA ASN A 119 -11.85 10.42 21.00
C ASN A 119 -10.53 11.11 20.60
N LYS A 120 -9.71 10.50 19.75
CA LYS A 120 -8.45 11.07 19.26
C LYS A 120 -8.48 11.31 17.77
N VAL A 121 -7.70 12.28 17.30
CA VAL A 121 -7.45 12.52 15.88
C VAL A 121 -5.96 12.43 15.61
N PHE A 122 -5.55 11.46 14.80
CA PHE A 122 -4.16 11.30 14.35
C PHE A 122 -3.95 12.07 13.05
N THR A 123 -3.14 13.13 13.09
CA THR A 123 -2.83 13.95 11.92
C THR A 123 -1.39 13.74 11.49
N PHE A 124 -1.20 13.27 10.26
CA PHE A 124 0.09 13.19 9.60
C PHE A 124 0.25 14.40 8.69
N LYS A 125 1.35 15.12 8.83
CA LYS A 125 1.62 16.35 8.09
C LYS A 125 3.08 16.44 7.67
N ASP A 126 3.30 16.84 6.41
CA ASP A 126 4.61 17.23 5.93
C ASP A 126 4.99 18.60 6.51
N VAL A 127 6.16 18.70 7.13
CA VAL A 127 6.75 19.94 7.64
C VAL A 127 8.20 19.96 7.22
N GLU A 128 8.53 20.85 6.28
CA GLU A 128 9.84 20.94 5.64
C GLU A 128 10.27 19.59 5.05
N ASN A 129 11.28 18.94 5.63
CA ASN A 129 11.82 17.66 5.22
C ASN A 129 11.40 16.50 6.14
N GLN A 130 10.35 16.69 6.95
CA GLN A 130 9.89 15.72 7.95
C GLN A 130 8.40 15.41 7.81
N LEU A 131 8.05 14.15 8.08
CA LEU A 131 6.67 13.76 8.37
C LEU A 131 6.42 13.86 9.88
N LYS A 132 5.52 14.74 10.31
CA LYS A 132 5.13 14.92 11.71
C LYS A 132 3.79 14.26 12.01
N LEU A 133 3.70 13.62 13.17
CA LEU A 133 2.45 13.12 13.75
C LEU A 133 2.00 14.05 14.88
N ILE A 134 0.75 14.53 14.79
CA ILE A 134 0.07 15.31 15.82
C ILE A 134 -1.13 14.50 16.29
N ILE A 135 -1.32 14.39 17.61
CA ILE A 135 -2.43 13.66 18.23
C ILE A 135 -3.20 14.64 19.10
N ASN A 136 -4.45 14.91 18.73
CA ASN A 136 -5.38 15.76 19.47
C ASN A 136 -6.51 14.93 20.05
#